data_AF-A0A843ISS1-F1
#
_entry.id   AF-A0A843ISS1-F1
#
_cell.length_a   1.000
_cell.length_b   1.000
_cell.length_c   1.000
_cell.angle_alpha   90.00
_cell.angle_beta   90.00
_cell.angle_gamma   90.00
#
_symmetry.space_group_name_H-M   'P 1'
#
loop_
_entity.id
_entity.type
_entity.pdbx_description
1 polymer ?
#
loop_
_entity_poly.entity_id
_entity_poly.type
_entity_poly.pdbx_seq_one_letter_code
_entity_poly.pdbx_strand_id
1 'polypeptide(L)'
;MITDLIVLLFELFLAFLVPIIIIVDIIFGFIVVFVERKSPHATMAWLMILFFIPILGVILYIFFGQSFYHDRMFEDLGETERRIKEFLTWQKNDLDSEDSPVYQHMPHRYKGLVRMIMDDDGSPITVNNAVKIYSDGNEKYKDLIEDIYAAKDSVHMEYYILKDDEIGREVFKALTQKASEGVEVRFLGDAL
;
A
#
# COMPACT_ATOMS: atom_id res chain seq x y z
N MET A 1 32.15 33.72 44.44
CA MET A 1 31.57 34.71 43.50
C MET A 1 31.53 34.20 42.06
N ILE A 2 32.66 33.87 41.41
CA ILE A 2 32.66 33.34 40.04
C ILE A 2 32.05 31.92 39.97
N THR A 3 32.42 31.04 40.90
CA THR A 3 31.87 29.67 40.98
C THR A 3 30.36 29.66 41.21
N ASP A 4 29.87 30.52 42.11
CA ASP A 4 28.43 30.63 42.40
C ASP A 4 27.64 31.16 41.18
N LEU A 5 28.23 32.08 40.42
CA LEU A 5 27.65 32.59 39.18
C LEU A 5 27.58 31.50 38.09
N ILE A 6 28.62 30.67 37.97
CA ILE A 6 28.65 29.54 37.02
C ILE A 6 27.58 28.50 37.38
N VAL A 7 27.45 28.15 38.67
CA VAL A 7 26.43 27.21 39.14
C VAL A 7 25.03 27.76 38.87
N LEU A 8 24.78 29.04 39.15
CA LEU A 8 23.49 29.67 38.88
C LEU A 8 23.13 29.67 37.38
N LEU A 9 24.10 29.98 36.52
CA LEU A 9 23.90 29.95 35.07
C LEU A 9 23.63 28.52 34.56
N PHE A 10 24.29 27.53 35.14
CA PHE A 10 24.08 26.12 34.80
C PHE A 10 22.70 25.62 35.22
N GLU A 11 22.26 25.92 36.44
CA GLU A 11 20.91 25.61 36.94
C GLU A 11 19.83 26.27 36.07
N LEU A 12 20.03 27.54 35.71
CA LEU A 12 19.13 28.26 34.82
C LEU A 12 19.05 27.59 33.44
N PHE A 13 20.20 27.20 32.88
CA PHE A 13 20.25 26.50 31.59
C PHE A 13 19.50 25.16 31.64
N LEU A 14 19.73 24.34 32.67
CA LEU A 14 19.03 23.07 32.84
C LEU A 14 17.51 23.26 33.02
N ALA A 15 17.11 24.29 33.75
CA ALA A 15 15.70 24.61 33.98
C ALA A 15 14.93 24.91 32.68
N PHE A 16 15.59 25.42 31.64
CA PHE A 16 14.98 25.61 30.32
C PHE A 16 15.19 24.42 29.38
N LEU A 17 16.36 23.77 29.45
CA LEU A 17 16.70 22.66 28.56
C LEU A 17 15.81 21.43 28.78
N VAL A 18 15.57 21.05 30.04
CA VAL A 18 14.80 19.84 30.38
C VAL A 18 13.36 19.91 29.88
N PRO A 19 12.59 21.00 30.12
CA PRO A 19 11.24 21.13 29.57
C PRO A 19 11.20 21.11 28.05
N ILE A 20 12.18 21.73 27.38
CA ILE A 20 12.26 21.72 25.91
C ILE A 20 12.41 20.29 25.40
N ILE A 21 13.30 19.50 26.01
CA ILE A 21 13.51 18.09 25.64
C ILE A 21 12.20 17.29 25.83
N ILE A 22 11.51 17.47 26.96
CA ILE A 22 10.25 16.75 27.23
C ILE A 22 9.18 17.13 26.20
N ILE A 23 9.05 18.42 25.85
CA ILE A 23 8.09 18.86 24.83
C ILE A 23 8.41 18.23 23.47
N VAL A 24 9.68 18.22 23.08
CA VAL A 24 10.13 17.59 21.83
C VAL A 24 9.80 16.09 21.82
N ASP A 25 10.07 15.38 22.92
CA ASP A 25 9.78 13.94 23.02
C ASP A 25 8.28 13.64 23.00
N ILE A 26 7.44 14.49 23.61
CA ILE A 26 5.97 14.35 23.54
C ILE A 26 5.48 14.57 22.11
N ILE A 27 5.95 15.61 21.43
CA ILE A 27 5.59 15.88 20.03
C ILE A 27 6.04 14.71 19.15
N PHE A 28 7.24 14.20 19.37
CA PHE A 28 7.76 13.04 18.65
C PHE A 28 6.91 11.79 18.90
N GLY A 29 6.58 11.48 20.15
CA GLY A 29 5.69 10.37 20.50
C GLY A 29 4.31 10.49 19.87
N PHE A 30 3.76 11.70 19.80
CA PHE A 30 2.49 11.97 19.10
C PHE A 30 2.62 11.70 17.60
N ILE A 31 3.69 12.15 16.95
CA ILE A 31 3.97 11.86 15.54
C ILE A 31 4.05 10.34 15.32
N VAL A 32 4.77 9.60 16.17
CA VAL A 32 4.89 8.14 16.07
C VAL A 32 3.52 7.46 16.12
N VAL A 33 2.62 7.89 17.01
CA VAL A 33 1.27 7.31 17.15
C VAL A 33 0.39 7.58 15.94
N PHE A 34 0.46 8.80 15.37
CA PHE A 34 -0.47 9.22 14.31
C PHE A 34 0.03 8.94 12.89
N VAL A 35 1.34 8.95 12.67
CA VAL A 35 1.93 8.74 11.35
C VAL A 35 2.09 7.25 11.05
N GLU A 36 2.39 6.43 12.06
CA GLU A 36 2.67 5.02 11.83
C GLU A 36 1.46 4.14 12.19
N ARG A 37 0.86 3.50 11.19
CA ARG A 37 -0.23 2.51 11.37
C ARG A 37 0.30 1.18 11.95
N LYS A 38 1.04 1.24 13.05
CA LYS A 38 1.54 0.04 13.74
C LYS A 38 0.42 -0.62 14.55
N SER A 39 0.60 -1.91 14.82
CA SER A 39 -0.29 -2.63 15.72
C SER A 39 -0.29 -1.94 17.10
N PRO A 40 -1.44 -1.85 17.80
CA PRO A 40 -1.56 -1.12 19.06
C PRO A 40 -0.51 -1.51 20.12
N HIS A 41 -0.10 -2.78 20.13
CA HIS A 41 0.91 -3.32 21.04
C HIS A 41 2.32 -2.77 20.77
N ALA A 42 2.71 -2.63 19.49
CA ALA A 42 4.01 -2.08 19.12
C ALA A 42 4.10 -0.59 19.43
N THR A 43 3.02 0.16 19.17
CA THR A 43 2.93 1.58 19.53
C THR A 43 3.06 1.78 21.03
N MET A 44 2.41 0.93 21.84
CA MET A 44 2.51 1.00 23.29
C MET A 44 3.93 0.75 23.79
N ALA A 45 4.64 -0.23 23.22
CA ALA A 45 6.03 -0.50 23.57
C ALA A 45 6.96 0.68 23.26
N TRP A 46 6.79 1.33 22.10
CA TRP A 46 7.58 2.50 21.73
C TRP A 46 7.26 3.74 22.56
N LEU A 47 6.00 3.98 22.91
CA LEU A 47 5.63 5.06 23.82
C LEU A 47 6.25 4.88 25.20
N MET A 48 6.30 3.64 25.71
CA MET A 48 6.94 3.34 26.98
C MET A 48 8.45 3.64 26.91
N ILE A 49 9.14 3.21 25.84
CA ILE A 49 10.57 3.48 25.67
C ILE A 49 10.85 5.00 25.59
N LEU A 50 10.04 5.74 24.83
CA LEU A 50 10.14 7.21 24.70
C LEU A 50 9.87 7.92 26.04
N PHE A 51 8.92 7.42 26.83
CA PHE A 51 8.58 8.01 28.12
C PHE A 51 9.65 7.75 29.20
N PHE A 52 10.13 6.52 29.32
CA PHE A 52 11.08 6.14 30.38
C PHE A 52 12.52 6.53 30.07
N ILE A 53 12.87 6.63 28.79
CA ILE A 53 14.23 6.93 28.36
C ILE A 53 14.18 8.01 27.27
N PRO A 54 13.89 9.28 27.65
CA PRO A 54 13.85 10.39 26.72
C PRO A 54 15.19 10.54 25.98
N ILE A 55 15.16 11.06 24.76
CA ILE A 55 16.29 11.12 23.81
C ILE A 55 16.79 9.76 23.30
N LEU A 56 17.19 8.84 24.19
CA LEU A 56 17.69 7.51 23.76
C LEU A 56 16.57 6.69 23.12
N GLY A 57 15.34 6.82 23.61
CA GLY A 57 14.16 6.20 23.01
C GLY A 57 13.89 6.69 21.59
N VAL A 58 14.13 7.98 21.31
CA VAL A 58 14.03 8.55 19.96
C VAL A 58 15.07 7.91 19.05
N ILE A 59 16.32 7.81 19.51
CA ILE A 59 17.40 7.16 18.76
C ILE A 59 17.02 5.69 18.49
N LEU A 60 16.63 4.93 19.52
CA LEU A 60 16.23 3.52 19.37
C LEU A 60 15.04 3.36 18.42
N TYR A 61 14.06 4.26 18.47
CA TYR A 61 12.93 4.26 17.55
C TYR A 61 13.37 4.52 16.11
N ILE A 62 14.27 5.47 15.86
CA ILE A 62 14.79 5.71 14.51
C ILE A 62 15.50 4.45 13.98
N PHE A 63 16.30 3.77 14.81
CA PHE A 63 17.07 2.60 14.34
C PHE A 63 16.25 1.30 14.22
N PHE A 64 15.31 1.06 15.13
CA PHE A 64 14.60 -0.22 15.25
C PHE A 64 13.07 -0.08 15.12
N GLY A 65 12.56 1.12 15.36
CA GLY A 65 11.14 1.45 15.33
C GLY A 65 10.65 1.82 13.95
N GLN A 66 11.48 2.30 13.03
CA GLN A 66 11.04 2.55 11.65
C GLN A 66 11.11 1.26 10.83
N SER A 67 9.98 0.82 10.26
CA SER A 67 10.01 -0.25 9.25
C SER A 67 10.52 0.33 7.93
N PHE A 68 11.84 0.46 7.78
CA PHE A 68 12.50 0.97 6.55
C PHE A 68 12.35 0.08 5.30
N TYR A 69 11.41 -0.87 5.30
CA TYR A 69 11.40 -1.98 4.35
C TYR A 69 10.27 -1.96 3.32
N HIS A 70 9.40 -0.94 3.27
CA HIS A 70 8.26 -1.01 2.36
C HIS A 70 8.41 -0.27 1.01
N ASP A 71 9.38 0.65 0.87
CA ASP A 71 9.43 1.50 -0.34
C ASP A 71 10.50 1.08 -1.37
N ARG A 72 11.47 0.24 -1.01
CA ARG A 72 12.57 -0.13 -1.93
C ARG A 72 12.24 -1.27 -2.90
N MET A 73 11.12 -1.95 -2.73
CA MET A 73 10.67 -2.98 -3.68
C MET A 73 9.97 -2.38 -4.92
N PHE A 74 9.90 -1.05 -5.02
CA PHE A 74 9.16 -0.32 -6.06
C PHE A 74 10.05 0.54 -6.98
N GLU A 75 11.38 0.46 -6.92
CA GLU A 75 12.23 1.25 -7.83
C GLU A 75 12.00 0.89 -9.31
N ASP A 76 11.75 -0.38 -9.63
CA ASP A 76 11.35 -0.84 -10.98
C ASP A 76 9.85 -0.60 -11.29
N LEU A 77 9.02 -0.37 -10.25
CA LEU A 77 7.62 0.02 -10.40
C LEU A 77 7.47 1.52 -10.62
N GLY A 78 8.48 2.34 -10.35
CA GLY A 78 8.43 3.80 -10.46
C GLY A 78 8.02 4.29 -11.85
N GLU A 79 8.44 3.64 -12.94
CA GLU A 79 8.00 4.00 -14.29
C GLU A 79 6.54 3.62 -14.57
N THR A 80 6.13 2.42 -14.18
CA THR A 80 4.75 1.94 -14.37
C THR A 80 3.78 2.77 -13.52
N GLU A 81 4.12 2.98 -12.26
CA GLU A 81 3.36 3.80 -11.33
C GLU A 81 3.31 5.26 -11.79
N ARG A 82 4.42 5.81 -12.31
CA ARG A 82 4.43 7.14 -12.92
C ARG A 82 3.49 7.21 -14.11
N ARG A 83 3.51 6.23 -15.02
CA ARG A 83 2.59 6.18 -16.18
C ARG A 83 1.13 6.11 -15.74
N ILE A 84 0.82 5.30 -14.73
CA ILE A 84 -0.52 5.21 -14.14
C ILE A 84 -0.91 6.56 -13.53
N LYS A 85 -0.04 7.20 -12.74
CA LYS A 85 -0.28 8.53 -12.16
C LYS A 85 -0.48 9.62 -13.21
N GLU A 86 0.31 9.61 -14.27
CA GLU A 86 0.17 10.52 -15.42
C GLU A 86 -1.19 10.32 -16.09
N PHE A 87 -1.57 9.07 -16.36
CA PHE A 87 -2.86 8.72 -16.96
C PHE A 87 -4.05 9.12 -16.06
N LEU A 88 -3.96 8.86 -14.75
CA LEU A 88 -4.96 9.29 -13.77
C LEU A 88 -5.09 10.81 -13.72
N THR A 89 -3.97 11.53 -13.71
CA THR A 89 -3.99 13.00 -13.67
C THR A 89 -4.67 13.56 -14.91
N TRP A 90 -4.34 13.01 -16.08
CA TRP A 90 -5.01 13.34 -17.33
C TRP A 90 -6.51 13.05 -17.26
N GLN A 91 -6.90 11.84 -16.83
CA GLN A 91 -8.30 11.45 -16.73
C GLN A 91 -9.07 12.30 -15.72
N LYS A 92 -8.47 12.66 -14.58
CA LYS A 92 -9.09 13.54 -13.57
C LYS A 92 -9.41 14.92 -14.13
N ASN A 93 -8.48 15.50 -14.88
CA ASN A 93 -8.67 16.79 -15.53
C ASN A 93 -9.75 16.71 -16.62
N ASP A 94 -9.81 15.58 -17.34
CA ASP A 94 -10.82 15.33 -18.36
C ASP A 94 -12.25 15.20 -17.78
N LEU A 95 -12.40 14.69 -16.55
CA LEU A 95 -13.72 14.52 -15.89
C LEU A 95 -14.42 15.84 -15.50
N ASP A 96 -13.76 16.98 -15.61
CA ASP A 96 -14.44 18.26 -15.46
C ASP A 96 -14.84 18.88 -16.81
N SER A 97 -14.49 18.22 -17.92
CA SER A 97 -15.00 18.54 -19.24
C SER A 97 -16.37 17.89 -19.51
N GLU A 98 -17.22 18.58 -20.26
CA GLU A 98 -18.52 18.03 -20.71
C GLU A 98 -18.35 16.91 -21.75
N ASP A 99 -17.21 16.89 -22.45
CA ASP A 99 -16.92 15.94 -23.53
C ASP A 99 -16.22 14.65 -23.04
N SER A 100 -16.03 14.48 -21.73
CA SER A 100 -15.29 13.34 -21.18
C SER A 100 -15.83 12.00 -21.69
N PRO A 101 -14.97 11.13 -22.28
CA PRO A 101 -15.39 9.80 -22.76
C PRO A 101 -16.02 8.94 -21.66
N VAL A 102 -15.67 9.19 -20.39
CA VAL A 102 -16.24 8.51 -19.23
C VAL A 102 -17.70 8.88 -19.05
N TYR A 103 -18.08 10.17 -19.10
CA TYR A 103 -19.49 10.59 -18.94
C TYR A 103 -20.35 10.38 -20.17
N GLN A 104 -19.76 10.22 -21.36
CA GLN A 104 -20.51 9.77 -22.53
C GLN A 104 -21.12 8.37 -22.29
N HIS A 105 -20.45 7.53 -21.52
CA HIS A 105 -20.89 6.16 -21.23
C HIS A 105 -21.41 5.98 -19.80
N MET A 106 -21.39 7.03 -18.97
CA MET A 106 -21.73 6.96 -17.54
C MET A 106 -22.69 8.08 -17.10
N PRO A 107 -23.77 7.74 -16.38
CA PRO A 107 -24.65 8.74 -15.77
C PRO A 107 -23.91 9.68 -14.82
N HIS A 108 -24.17 10.99 -14.92
CA HIS A 108 -23.50 12.03 -14.13
C HIS A 108 -23.62 11.87 -12.61
N ARG A 109 -24.67 11.16 -12.13
CA ARG A 109 -24.87 10.87 -10.70
C ARG A 109 -23.70 10.12 -10.06
N TYR A 110 -22.89 9.42 -10.85
CA TYR A 110 -21.75 8.64 -10.36
C TYR A 110 -20.42 9.41 -10.42
N LYS A 111 -20.41 10.68 -10.82
CA LYS A 111 -19.21 11.55 -10.87
C LYS A 111 -18.43 11.54 -9.55
N GLY A 112 -19.13 11.65 -8.42
CA GLY A 112 -18.50 11.61 -7.09
C GLY A 112 -17.84 10.26 -6.79
N LEU A 113 -18.50 9.15 -7.14
CA LEU A 113 -17.96 7.80 -6.95
C LEU A 113 -16.73 7.57 -7.83
N VAL A 114 -16.78 7.96 -9.09
CA VAL A 114 -15.64 7.89 -10.01
C VAL A 114 -14.46 8.66 -9.46
N ARG A 115 -14.66 9.92 -9.08
CA ARG A 115 -13.61 10.75 -8.49
C ARG A 115 -13.01 10.10 -7.24
N MET A 116 -13.85 9.57 -6.35
CA MET A 116 -13.41 8.86 -5.15
C MET A 116 -12.52 7.65 -5.48
N ILE A 117 -12.90 6.81 -6.44
CA ILE A 117 -12.11 5.64 -6.85
C ILE A 117 -10.72 6.07 -7.35
N MET A 118 -10.63 7.11 -8.17
CA MET A 118 -9.33 7.58 -8.66
C MET A 118 -8.50 8.34 -7.63
N ASP A 119 -9.13 8.97 -6.63
CA ASP A 119 -8.43 9.70 -5.57
C ASP A 119 -7.88 8.78 -4.48
N ASP A 120 -8.63 7.75 -4.09
CA ASP A 120 -8.29 6.87 -2.97
C ASP A 120 -7.51 5.62 -3.42
N ASP A 121 -7.99 4.94 -4.46
CA ASP A 121 -7.42 3.66 -4.93
C ASP A 121 -6.34 3.86 -6.01
N GLY A 122 -6.35 5.02 -6.69
CA GLY A 122 -5.43 5.28 -7.80
C GLY A 122 -5.72 4.41 -9.03
N SER A 123 -6.97 3.98 -9.21
CA SER A 123 -7.38 3.12 -10.32
C SER A 123 -8.03 3.91 -11.44
N PRO A 124 -7.52 3.84 -12.69
CA PRO A 124 -8.14 4.50 -13.82
C PRO A 124 -9.46 3.83 -14.22
N ILE A 125 -10.41 4.63 -14.70
CA ILE A 125 -11.69 4.13 -15.22
C ILE A 125 -11.54 3.80 -16.70
N THR A 126 -11.96 2.60 -17.09
CA THR A 126 -12.13 2.19 -18.47
C THR A 126 -13.60 2.18 -18.88
N VAL A 127 -13.86 2.45 -20.15
CA VAL A 127 -15.19 2.36 -20.76
C VAL A 127 -15.20 1.31 -21.86
N ASN A 128 -16.39 0.90 -22.31
CA ASN A 128 -16.57 -0.09 -23.38
C ASN A 128 -15.98 -1.48 -23.05
N ASN A 129 -16.04 -1.86 -21.77
CA ASN A 129 -15.63 -3.19 -21.31
C ASN A 129 -16.66 -4.26 -21.71
N ALA A 130 -16.19 -5.42 -22.13
CA ALA A 130 -17.01 -6.63 -22.21
C ALA A 130 -16.94 -7.35 -20.86
N VAL A 131 -18.07 -7.43 -20.14
CA VAL A 131 -18.12 -8.01 -18.80
C VAL A 131 -19.07 -9.20 -18.79
N LYS A 132 -18.58 -10.36 -18.35
CA LYS A 132 -19.38 -11.54 -18.06
C LYS A 132 -19.49 -11.69 -16.54
N ILE A 133 -20.71 -11.84 -16.04
CA ILE A 133 -20.99 -12.05 -14.61
C ILE A 133 -21.25 -13.54 -14.39
N TYR A 134 -20.49 -14.15 -13.49
CA TYR A 134 -20.68 -15.54 -13.08
C TYR A 134 -21.52 -15.62 -11.82
N SER A 135 -22.51 -16.50 -11.83
CA SER A 135 -23.31 -16.86 -10.65
C SER A 135 -23.08 -18.30 -10.19
N ASP A 136 -22.39 -19.10 -11.01
CA ASP A 136 -22.01 -20.49 -10.74
C ASP A 136 -20.50 -20.67 -10.86
N GLY A 137 -19.92 -21.41 -9.92
CA GLY A 137 -18.48 -21.66 -9.89
C GLY A 137 -18.00 -22.52 -11.05
N ASN A 138 -18.78 -23.51 -11.49
CA ASN A 138 -18.36 -24.43 -12.54
C ASN A 138 -18.24 -23.71 -13.88
N GLU A 139 -19.17 -22.81 -14.20
CA GLU A 139 -19.08 -21.97 -15.40
C GLU A 139 -17.84 -21.08 -15.36
N LYS A 140 -17.55 -20.44 -14.21
CA LYS A 140 -16.36 -19.61 -14.03
C LYS A 140 -15.07 -20.41 -14.22
N TYR A 141 -14.96 -21.61 -13.63
CA TYR A 141 -13.75 -22.42 -13.71
C TYR A 141 -13.54 -23.00 -15.10
N LYS A 142 -14.62 -23.38 -15.78
CA LYS A 142 -14.55 -23.80 -17.18
C LYS A 142 -13.95 -22.69 -18.06
N ASP A 143 -14.50 -21.48 -18.01
CA ASP A 143 -14.01 -20.36 -18.81
C ASP A 143 -12.56 -20.00 -18.43
N LEU A 144 -12.22 -20.01 -17.14
CA LEU A 144 -10.84 -19.76 -16.68
C LEU A 144 -9.83 -20.74 -17.30
N ILE A 145 -10.18 -22.02 -17.35
CA ILE A 145 -9.30 -23.05 -17.92
C ILE A 145 -9.17 -22.85 -19.44
N GLU A 146 -10.27 -22.52 -20.12
CA GLU A 146 -10.25 -22.18 -21.55
C GLU A 146 -9.35 -20.97 -21.83
N ASP A 147 -9.43 -19.92 -21.00
CA ASP A 147 -8.59 -18.73 -21.11
C ASP A 147 -7.10 -19.04 -20.89
N ILE A 148 -6.77 -19.89 -19.91
CA ILE A 148 -5.38 -20.36 -19.69
C ILE A 148 -4.88 -21.08 -20.95
N TYR A 149 -5.68 -21.99 -21.51
CA TYR A 149 -5.28 -22.73 -22.71
C TYR A 149 -5.10 -21.83 -23.94
N ALA A 150 -5.93 -20.80 -24.07
CA ALA A 150 -5.89 -19.84 -25.17
C ALA A 150 -4.73 -18.83 -25.05
N ALA A 151 -4.11 -18.69 -23.87
CA ALA A 151 -3.03 -17.73 -23.63
C ALA A 151 -1.82 -17.99 -24.54
N LYS A 152 -1.24 -16.91 -25.08
CA LYS A 152 -0.12 -16.95 -26.02
C LYS A 152 1.18 -16.39 -25.47
N ASP A 153 1.08 -15.32 -24.67
CA ASP A 153 2.26 -14.58 -24.19
C ASP A 153 2.48 -14.80 -22.69
N SER A 154 1.43 -14.61 -21.88
CA SER A 154 1.52 -14.74 -20.42
C SER A 154 0.20 -15.16 -19.76
N VAL A 155 0.33 -15.75 -18.57
CA VAL A 155 -0.75 -15.99 -17.61
C VAL A 155 -0.28 -15.52 -16.24
N HIS A 156 -0.95 -14.50 -15.70
CA HIS A 156 -0.73 -14.02 -14.33
C HIS A 156 -1.94 -14.37 -13.49
N MET A 157 -1.70 -15.01 -12.34
CA MET A 157 -2.76 -15.53 -11.50
C MET A 157 -2.46 -15.27 -10.03
N GLU A 158 -3.43 -14.71 -9.31
CA GLU A 158 -3.36 -14.44 -7.88
C GLU A 158 -4.58 -15.05 -7.17
N TYR A 159 -4.35 -15.87 -6.13
CA TYR A 159 -5.41 -16.52 -5.36
C TYR A 159 -5.12 -16.53 -3.86
N TYR A 160 -6.16 -16.27 -3.06
CA TYR A 160 -6.09 -16.33 -1.59
C TYR A 160 -6.01 -17.78 -1.06
N ILE A 161 -6.86 -18.68 -1.57
CA ILE A 161 -6.88 -20.08 -1.13
C ILE A 161 -6.47 -20.99 -2.28
N LEU A 162 -5.40 -21.75 -2.05
CA LEU A 162 -4.98 -22.85 -2.89
C LEU A 162 -5.24 -24.19 -2.18
N LYS A 163 -5.88 -25.12 -2.88
CA LYS A 163 -6.14 -26.48 -2.40
C LYS A 163 -5.74 -27.51 -3.44
N ASP A 164 -5.21 -28.64 -2.97
CA ASP A 164 -4.99 -29.82 -3.79
C ASP A 164 -6.29 -30.64 -3.91
N ASP A 165 -7.27 -30.05 -4.59
CA ASP A 165 -8.52 -30.68 -4.96
C ASP A 165 -8.61 -30.86 -6.49
N GLU A 166 -9.76 -31.33 -6.98
CA GLU A 166 -9.97 -31.60 -8.40
C GLU A 166 -9.75 -30.35 -9.26
N ILE A 167 -10.30 -29.21 -8.82
CA ILE A 167 -10.21 -27.93 -9.53
C ILE A 167 -8.78 -27.40 -9.46
N GLY A 168 -8.17 -27.41 -8.27
CA GLY A 168 -6.79 -26.95 -8.08
C GLY A 168 -5.81 -27.72 -8.96
N ARG A 169 -5.94 -29.06 -9.03
CA ARG A 169 -5.11 -29.89 -9.91
C ARG A 169 -5.33 -29.58 -11.38
N GLU A 170 -6.58 -29.33 -11.79
CA GLU A 170 -6.88 -29.02 -13.19
C GLU A 170 -6.28 -27.67 -13.62
N VAL A 171 -6.43 -26.64 -12.78
CA VAL A 171 -5.80 -25.32 -13.00
C VAL A 171 -4.28 -25.44 -13.09
N PHE A 172 -3.64 -26.12 -12.13
CA PHE A 172 -2.18 -26.27 -12.15
C PHE A 172 -1.68 -27.11 -13.32
N LYS A 173 -2.46 -28.10 -13.77
CA LYS A 173 -2.16 -28.85 -14.99
C LYS A 173 -2.17 -27.94 -16.22
N ALA A 174 -3.20 -27.09 -16.36
CA ALA A 174 -3.29 -26.14 -17.47
C ALA A 174 -2.13 -25.14 -17.44
N LEU A 175 -1.86 -24.53 -16.28
CA LEU A 175 -0.73 -23.61 -16.08
C LEU A 175 0.62 -24.26 -16.42
N THR A 176 0.87 -25.47 -15.93
CA THR A 176 2.13 -26.20 -16.19
C THR A 176 2.29 -26.52 -17.66
N GLN A 177 1.21 -26.91 -18.33
CA GLN A 177 1.24 -27.17 -19.77
C GLN A 177 1.61 -25.90 -20.55
N LYS A 178 0.97 -24.76 -20.26
CA LYS A 178 1.28 -23.49 -20.92
C LYS A 178 2.70 -23.02 -20.66
N ALA A 179 3.19 -23.20 -19.43
CA ALA A 179 4.59 -22.93 -19.12
C ALA A 179 5.54 -23.81 -19.96
N SER A 180 5.21 -25.09 -20.17
CA SER A 180 6.00 -25.99 -21.03
C SER A 180 5.96 -25.62 -22.52
N GLU A 181 4.91 -24.93 -22.96
CA GLU A 181 4.76 -24.38 -24.30
C GLU A 181 5.50 -23.04 -24.49
N GLY A 182 6.14 -22.51 -23.43
CA GLY A 182 6.90 -21.26 -23.46
C GLY A 182 6.09 -20.00 -23.12
N VAL A 183 4.83 -20.14 -22.70
CA VAL A 183 4.04 -19.02 -22.17
C VAL A 183 4.57 -18.63 -20.80
N GLU A 184 4.72 -17.34 -20.52
CA GLU A 184 5.15 -16.86 -19.22
C GLU A 184 4.06 -17.07 -18.17
N VAL A 185 4.28 -17.94 -17.20
CA VAL A 185 3.31 -18.22 -16.14
C VAL A 185 3.82 -17.73 -14.80
N ARG A 186 3.08 -16.80 -14.18
CA ARG A 186 3.32 -16.29 -12.83
C ARG A 186 2.12 -16.58 -11.95
N PHE A 187 2.33 -17.36 -10.89
CA PHE A 187 1.29 -17.66 -9.90
C PHE A 187 1.71 -17.12 -8.53
N LEU A 188 0.83 -16.33 -7.92
CA LEU A 188 0.95 -15.83 -6.56
C LEU A 188 -0.18 -16.42 -5.71
N GLY A 189 0.20 -17.08 -4.62
CA GLY A 189 -0.75 -17.61 -3.63
C GLY A 189 -0.45 -17.05 -2.26
N ASP A 190 -1.48 -16.83 -1.46
CA ASP A 190 -1.28 -16.51 -0.05
C ASP A 190 -0.72 -17.75 0.69
N ALA A 191 0.29 -17.51 1.52
CA ALA A 191 0.87 -18.53 2.37
C ALA A 191 0.04 -18.59 3.65
N LEU A 192 -0.78 -19.64 3.77
CA LEU A 192 -1.60 -19.94 4.97
C LEU A 192 -0.81 -19.86 6.28
#